data_AF-A0A3A5JQA6-F1
#
_entry.id   AF-A0A3A5JQA6-F1
#
_cell.length_a   1.000
_cell.length_b   1.000
_cell.length_c   1.000
_cell.angle_alpha   90.00
_cell.angle_beta   90.00
_cell.angle_gamma   90.00
#
_symmetry.space_group_name_H-M   'P 1'
#
loop_
_entity.id
_entity.type
_entity.pdbx_description
1 polymer ?
#
loop_
_entity_poly.entity_id
_entity_poly.type
_entity_poly.pdbx_seq_one_letter_code
_entity_poly.pdbx_strand_id
1 'polypeptide(L)' 'MARAYSLDLRTRVIEAIEAGLSTREAARGFAIGISTSGAWYRAWRSSGNLEPGRQGKPKVSKLDAHETFILALVETD' A
#
# COMPACT_ATOMS: atom_id res chain seq x y z
N MET A 1 -5.41 -11.47 6.09
CA MET A 1 -5.05 -10.06 5.80
C MET A 1 -6.28 -9.38 5.22
N ALA A 2 -6.64 -8.20 5.71
CA ALA A 2 -7.71 -7.42 5.11
C ALA A 2 -7.28 -6.94 3.71
N ARG A 3 -8.19 -7.02 2.74
CA ARG A 3 -7.96 -6.55 1.38
C ARG A 3 -7.82 -5.02 1.38
N ALA A 4 -6.91 -4.49 0.58
CA ALA A 4 -6.85 -3.05 0.35
C ALA A 4 -8.17 -2.53 -0.27
N TYR A 5 -8.52 -1.29 0.06
CA TYR A 5 -9.59 -0.57 -0.66
C TYR A 5 -9.25 -0.43 -2.15
N SER A 6 -10.30 -0.39 -2.98
CA SER A 6 -10.19 -0.29 -4.44
C SER A 6 -9.48 1.00 -4.89
N LEU A 7 -8.86 0.95 -6.07
CA LEU A 7 -8.26 2.11 -6.71
C LEU A 7 -9.30 3.21 -6.95
N ASP A 8 -10.48 2.85 -7.45
CA ASP A 8 -11.58 3.78 -7.70
C ASP A 8 -11.92 4.63 -6.47
N LEU A 9 -12.07 3.99 -5.30
CA LEU A 9 -12.38 4.71 -4.06
C LEU A 9 -11.26 5.70 -3.70
N ARG A 10 -10.00 5.30 -3.87
CA ARG A 10 -8.86 6.17 -3.61
C ARG A 10 -8.85 7.36 -4.55
N THR A 11 -9.01 7.13 -5.84
CA THR A 11 -9.06 8.17 -6.87
C THR A 11 -10.12 9.21 -6.54
N ARG A 12 -11.35 8.78 -6.26
CA ARG A 12 -12.45 9.70 -5.95
C ARG A 12 -12.22 10.51 -4.67
N VAL A 13 -11.61 9.91 -3.64
CA VAL A 13 -11.25 10.63 -2.41
C VAL A 13 -10.21 11.71 -2.71
N ILE A 14 -9.22 11.41 -3.55
CA ILE A 14 -8.15 12.34 -3.92
C ILE A 14 -8.69 13.48 -4.77
N GLU A 15 -9.49 13.17 -5.79
CA GLU A 15 -10.15 14.17 -6.63
C GLU A 15 -10.99 15.13 -5.79
N ALA A 16 -11.73 14.63 -4.80
CA ALA A 16 -12.53 15.47 -3.92
C ALA A 16 -11.66 16.41 -3.05
N ILE A 17 -10.49 15.95 -2.60
CA ILE A 17 -9.56 16.78 -1.82
C ILE A 17 -8.89 17.83 -2.73
N GLU A 18 -8.44 17.46 -3.92
CA GLU A 18 -7.88 18.39 -4.92
C GLU A 18 -8.93 19.42 -5.37
N ALA A 19 -10.22 19.04 -5.38
CA ALA A 19 -11.36 19.95 -5.63
C ALA A 19 -11.69 20.88 -4.44
N GLY A 20 -10.93 20.80 -3.34
CA GLY A 20 -11.00 21.76 -2.23
C GLY A 20 -11.61 21.23 -0.93
N LEU A 21 -12.03 19.95 -0.85
CA LEU A 21 -12.45 19.38 0.43
C LEU A 21 -11.26 19.18 1.36
N SER A 22 -11.48 19.42 2.66
CA SER A 22 -10.52 18.94 3.66
C SER A 22 -10.50 17.41 3.72
N THR A 23 -9.38 16.85 4.17
CA THR A 23 -9.26 15.40 4.43
C THR A 23 -10.38 14.85 5.32
N ARG A 24 -10.84 15.64 6.30
CA ARG A 24 -11.91 15.24 7.22
C ARG A 24 -13.27 15.20 6.52
N GLU A 25 -13.57 16.16 5.67
CA GLU A 25 -14.81 16.21 4.89
C GLU A 25 -14.85 15.08 3.87
N ALA A 26 -13.77 14.84 3.14
CA ALA A 26 -13.66 13.71 2.21
C ALA A 26 -13.84 12.37 2.95
N ALA A 27 -13.16 12.16 4.08
CA ALA A 27 -13.31 10.94 4.87
C ALA A 27 -14.76 10.69 5.29
N ARG A 28 -15.48 11.74 5.72
CA ARG A 28 -16.91 11.65 6.07
C ARG A 28 -17.77 11.34 4.85
N GLY A 29 -17.54 12.02 3.73
CA GLY A 29 -18.33 11.83 2.49
C GLY A 29 -18.17 10.44 1.87
N PHE A 30 -17.00 9.82 2.02
CA PHE A 30 -16.71 8.48 1.50
C PHE A 30 -16.79 7.38 2.56
N ALA A 31 -17.23 7.70 3.79
CA ALA A 31 -17.37 6.76 4.91
C ALA A 31 -16.09 5.96 5.22
N ILE A 32 -14.93 6.62 5.20
CA ILE A 32 -13.63 6.02 5.56
C ILE A 32 -12.99 6.73 6.76
N GLY A 33 -11.94 6.14 7.33
CA GLY A 33 -11.17 6.77 8.40
C GLY A 33 -10.46 8.04 7.92
N ILE A 34 -10.45 9.09 8.76
CA ILE A 34 -9.74 10.35 8.49
C ILE A 34 -8.25 10.09 8.23
N SER A 35 -7.64 9.21 9.03
CA SER A 35 -6.24 8.82 8.86
C SER A 35 -5.98 8.12 7.52
N THR A 36 -6.92 7.32 7.03
CA THR A 36 -6.85 6.66 5.72
C THR A 36 -6.89 7.69 4.59
N SER A 37 -7.87 8.59 4.60
CA SER A 37 -7.97 9.67 3.62
C SER A 37 -6.70 10.53 3.58
N GLY A 38 -6.16 10.90 4.75
CA GLY A 38 -4.94 11.71 4.84
C GLY A 38 -3.67 10.97 4.47
N ALA A 39 -3.60 9.66 4.71
CA ALA A 39 -2.49 8.83 4.26
C ALA A 39 -2.47 8.72 2.73
N TRP A 40 -3.62 8.52 2.10
CA TRP A 40 -3.73 8.48 0.64
C TRP A 40 -3.33 9.81 0.01
N TYR A 41 -3.83 10.93 0.53
CA TYR A 41 -3.50 12.24 -0.02
C TYR A 41 -2.00 12.57 0.09
N ARG A 42 -1.36 12.24 1.22
CA ARG A 42 0.09 12.40 1.35
C ARG A 42 0.87 11.53 0.36
N ALA A 43 0.48 10.26 0.19
CA ALA A 43 1.12 9.35 -0.76
C ALA A 43 0.95 9.81 -2.22
N TRP A 44 -0.24 10.32 -2.57
CA TRP A 44 -0.51 10.94 -3.85
C TRP A 44 0.38 12.15 -4.10
N ARG A 45 0.44 13.09 -3.15
CA ARG A 45 1.28 14.29 -3.26
C ARG A 45 2.78 13.97 -3.37
N SER A 46 3.25 12.88 -2.75
CA SER A 46 4.66 12.49 -2.79
C SER A 46 5.07 11.73 -4.04
N SER A 47 4.16 10.92 -4.63
CA SER A 47 4.54 9.95 -5.67
C SER A 47 3.65 9.94 -6.92
N GLY A 48 2.50 10.60 -6.88
CA GLY A 48 1.48 10.50 -7.93
C GLY A 48 0.88 9.10 -8.07
N ASN A 49 1.10 8.19 -7.12
CA ASN A 49 0.61 6.82 -7.20
C ASN A 49 -0.51 6.57 -6.17
N LEU A 50 -1.61 5.99 -6.64
CA LEU A 50 -2.78 5.61 -5.84
C LEU A 50 -2.87 4.10 -5.61
N GLU A 51 -2.06 3.31 -6.31
CA GLU A 51 -2.03 1.86 -6.17
C GLU A 51 -1.71 1.45 -4.73
N PRO A 52 -2.41 0.46 -4.16
CA PRO A 52 -1.98 -0.16 -2.92
C PRO A 52 -0.56 -0.70 -3.06
N GLY A 53 0.26 -0.45 -2.03
CA GLY A 53 1.52 -1.17 -1.89
C GLY A 53 1.29 -2.68 -1.85
N ARG A 54 2.33 -3.44 -2.21
CA ARG A 54 2.29 -4.91 -2.23
C ARG A 54 1.84 -5.45 -0.87
N GLN A 55 0.76 -6.22 -0.87
CA GLN A 55 0.31 -6.98 0.29
C GLN A 55 0.88 -8.40 0.24
N GLY A 56 1.10 -9.01 1.41
CA GLY A 56 1.56 -10.40 1.52
C GLY A 56 3.05 -10.56 1.81
N LYS A 57 3.53 -11.79 1.73
CA LYS A 57 4.92 -12.15 2.10
C LYS A 57 5.94 -11.37 1.25
N PRO A 58 7.05 -10.88 1.81
CA PRO A 58 8.16 -10.31 1.04
C PRO A 58 8.61 -11.26 -0.09
N LYS A 59 9.12 -10.71 -1.20
CA LYS A 59 9.65 -11.54 -2.31
C LYS A 59 10.94 -12.24 -1.90
N VAL A 60 11.67 -11.60 -1.00
CA VAL A 60 12.96 -12.05 -0.50
C VAL A 60 12.79 -12.88 0.77
N SER A 61 13.55 -13.96 0.87
CA SER A 61 13.76 -14.67 2.12
C SER A 61 14.92 -14.04 2.87
N LYS A 62 14.91 -14.17 4.20
CA LYS A 62 16.11 -13.89 5.00
C LYS A 62 17.26 -14.85 4.67
N LEU A 63 16.94 -15.99 4.03
CA LEU A 63 17.90 -17.02 3.64
C LEU A 63 18.47 -16.83 2.24
N ASP A 64 18.01 -15.84 1.47
CA ASP A 64 18.50 -15.63 0.09
C ASP A 64 20.04 -15.43 0.08
N ALA A 65 20.59 -14.76 1.10
CA ALA A 65 22.04 -14.58 1.24
C ALA A 65 22.82 -15.88 1.53
N HIS A 66 22.13 -16.95 1.93
CA HIS A 66 22.69 -18.25 2.29
C HIS A 66 22.33 -19.36 1.29
N GLU A 67 21.73 -19.00 0.14
CA GLU A 67 21.21 -19.95 -0.84
C GLU A 67 22.25 -21.00 -1.24
N THR A 68 23.44 -20.57 -1.68
CA THR A 68 24.50 -21.48 -2.13
C THR A 68 24.94 -22.45 -1.03
N PHE A 69 25.05 -21.99 0.22
CA PHE A 69 25.43 -22.84 1.34
C PHE A 69 24.37 -23.90 1.64
N ILE A 70 23.10 -23.52 1.64
CA ILE A 70 22.00 -24.43 1.94
C ILE A 70 21.86 -25.49 0.83
N LEU A 71 21.96 -25.09 -0.43
CA LEU A 71 21.87 -26.01 -1.56
C LEU A 71 23.00 -27.05 -1.53
N ALA A 72 24.24 -26.61 -1.29
CA ALA A 72 25.38 -27.52 -1.18
C ALA A 72 25.21 -28.56 -0.06
N LEU A 73 24.64 -28.17 1.08
CA LEU A 73 24.40 -29.10 2.20
C LEU A 73 23.43 -30.23 1.82
N VAL A 74 22.40 -29.93 1.02
CA VAL A 74 21.37 -30.91 0.61
C VAL A 74 21.86 -31.80 -0.53
N GLU A 75 22.70 -31.30 -1.43
CA GLU A 75 23.26 -32.08 -2.55
C GLU A 75 24.31 -33.13 -2.12
N THR A 76 24.80 -33.06 -0.87
CA THR A 76 25.84 -33.96 -0.36
C THR A 76 25.28 -35.22 0.32
N ASP A 77 23.96 -35.29 0.52
CA ASP A 77 23.21 -36.49 0.95
C ASP A 77 22.67 -37.29 -0.25
#